data_AF-A0A535X1G7-F1
#
_entry.id   AF-A0A535X1G7-F1
#
_cell.length_a   1.000
_cell.length_b   1.000
_cell.length_c   1.000
_cell.angle_alpha   90.00
_cell.angle_beta   90.00
_cell.angle_gamma   90.00
#
_symmetry.space_group_name_H-M   'P 1'
#
loop_
_entity.id
_entity.type
_entity.pdbx_description
1 polymer ?
#
loop_
_entity_poly.entity_id
_entity_poly.type
_entity_poly.pdbx_seq_one_letter_code
_entity_poly.pdbx_strand_id
1 'polypeptide(L)'
;FPGSSVLKERRAIVRAVDDAPKPPPHRLTLTLPALNAARAVLIMVSGAAKREALARVLRRDLALPASHVQPVDGELEFIVDQAAFGQ
;
A
#
# COMPACT_ATOMS: atom_id res chain seq x y z
N PHE A 1 4.11 -4.77 5.11
CA PHE A 1 4.99 -5.50 4.16
C PHE A 1 4.26 -6.74 3.63
N PRO A 2 4.63 -7.30 2.47
CA PRO A 2 4.11 -8.60 2.04
C PRO A 2 4.24 -9.63 3.17
N GLY A 3 3.18 -10.39 3.45
CA GLY A 3 3.13 -11.40 4.52
C GLY A 3 3.05 -10.87 5.96
N SER A 4 3.19 -9.56 6.19
CA SER A 4 3.14 -8.98 7.54
C SER A 4 1.77 -9.15 8.19
N SER A 5 1.75 -9.51 9.48
CA SER A 5 0.52 -9.69 10.27
C SER A 5 -0.33 -8.41 10.36
N VAL A 6 0.27 -7.23 10.22
CA VAL A 6 -0.45 -5.94 10.23
C VAL A 6 -1.43 -5.81 9.06
N LEU A 7 -1.23 -6.52 7.95
CA LEU A 7 -2.22 -6.58 6.85
C LEU A 7 -3.52 -7.29 7.27
N LYS A 8 -3.49 -8.07 8.35
CA LYS A 8 -4.66 -8.76 8.92
C LYS A 8 -5.36 -7.94 9.99
N GLU A 9 -4.86 -6.76 10.35
CA GLU A 9 -5.53 -5.86 11.31
C GLU A 9 -6.87 -5.37 10.74
N ARG A 10 -7.90 -5.29 11.60
CA ARG A 10 -9.27 -4.94 11.22
C ARG A 10 -9.91 -3.87 12.10
N ARG A 11 -9.29 -3.52 13.23
CA ARG A 11 -9.85 -2.64 14.26
C ARG A 11 -8.92 -1.49 14.61
N ALA A 12 -7.66 -1.77 14.94
CA ALA A 12 -6.73 -0.73 15.36
C ALA A 12 -6.35 0.16 14.18
N ILE A 13 -6.32 1.49 14.37
CA ILE A 13 -5.93 2.47 13.34
C ILE A 13 -4.41 2.62 13.19
N VAL A 14 -3.64 2.25 14.21
CA VAL A 14 -2.17 2.24 14.22
C VAL A 14 -1.67 0.92 14.80
N ARG A 15 -0.57 0.39 14.27
CA ARG A 15 0.15 -0.76 14.83
C ARG A 15 1.66 -0.53 14.82
N ALA A 16 2.34 -1.13 15.79
CA ALA A 16 3.79 -1.32 15.74
C ALA A 16 4.14 -2.45 14.76
N VAL A 17 5.26 -2.28 14.06
CA VAL A 17 5.95 -3.29 13.26
C VAL A 17 7.36 -3.35 13.79
N ASP A 18 7.78 -4.49 14.31
CA ASP A 18 9.09 -4.64 14.97
C ASP A 18 10.16 -5.27 14.08
N ASP A 19 9.75 -5.85 12.94
CA ASP A 19 10.56 -6.69 12.07
C ASP A 19 10.51 -6.24 10.60
N ALA A 20 10.46 -4.92 10.35
CA ALA A 20 10.42 -4.41 8.99
C ALA A 20 11.66 -4.90 8.18
N PRO A 21 11.46 -5.52 6.99
CA PRO A 21 12.54 -6.11 6.21
C PRO A 21 13.52 -5.09 5.64
N LYS A 22 13.18 -3.80 5.67
CA LYS A 22 14.06 -2.70 5.31
C LYS A 22 14.35 -1.87 6.58
N PRO A 23 15.60 -1.45 6.82
CA PRO A 23 15.91 -0.59 7.97
C PRO A 23 15.13 0.75 7.95
N PRO A 24 14.83 1.35 9.12
CA PRO A 24 14.91 0.74 10.45
C PRO A 24 13.81 -0.35 10.65
N PRO A 25 14.07 -1.38 11.50
CA PRO A 25 13.17 -2.51 11.69
C PRO A 25 11.90 -2.14 12.48
N HIS A 26 12.02 -1.25 13.47
CA HIS A 26 10.89 -0.80 14.29
C HIS A 26 10.21 0.42 13.66
N ARG A 27 8.88 0.33 13.46
CA ARG A 27 8.05 1.36 12.85
C ARG A 27 6.68 1.41 13.53
N LEU A 28 6.07 2.59 13.53
CA LEU A 28 4.62 2.72 13.66
C LEU A 28 4.01 2.89 12.27
N THR A 29 2.85 2.31 12.03
CA THR A 29 2.17 2.40 10.73
C THR A 29 0.66 2.56 10.89
N LEU A 30 0.06 3.38 10.03
CA LEU A 30 -1.38 3.36 9.83
C LEU A 30 -1.79 2.03 9.21
N THR A 31 -2.89 1.47 9.67
CA THR A 31 -3.39 0.18 9.19
C THR A 31 -4.42 0.37 8.06
N LEU A 32 -4.83 -0.73 7.44
CA LEU A 32 -5.85 -0.71 6.39
C LEU A 32 -7.19 -0.09 6.85
N PRO A 33 -7.70 -0.34 8.07
CA PRO A 33 -8.85 0.42 8.60
C PRO A 33 -8.71 1.93 8.51
N ALA A 34 -7.53 2.48 8.83
CA ALA A 34 -7.29 3.91 8.75
C ALA A 34 -7.20 4.41 7.30
N LEU A 35 -6.45 3.68 6.44
CA LEU A 35 -6.28 4.06 5.03
C LEU A 35 -7.61 3.99 4.25
N ASN A 36 -8.41 2.96 4.49
CA ASN A 36 -9.67 2.73 3.76
C ASN A 36 -10.85 3.58 4.30
N ALA A 37 -10.66 4.27 5.43
CA ALA A 37 -11.62 5.25 5.94
C ALA A 37 -11.38 6.67 5.37
N ALA A 38 -10.29 6.89 4.63
CA ALA A 38 -9.98 8.19 4.05
C ALA A 38 -10.94 8.57 2.91
N ARG A 39 -11.25 9.87 2.78
CA ARG A 39 -12.05 10.41 1.66
C ARG A 39 -11.33 10.36 0.32
N ALA A 40 -10.01 10.38 0.35
CA ALA A 40 -9.16 10.24 -0.82
C ALA A 40 -7.84 9.58 -0.41
N VAL A 41 -7.37 8.66 -1.24
CA VAL A 41 -6.03 8.06 -1.13
C VAL A 41 -5.31 8.22 -2.46
N LEU A 42 -4.14 8.87 -2.41
CA LEU A 42 -3.26 9.02 -3.56
C LEU A 42 -2.09 8.05 -3.42
N ILE A 43 -1.89 7.18 -4.41
CA ILE A 43 -0.72 6.30 -4.50
C ILE A 43 0.20 6.83 -5.60
N MET A 44 1.30 7.45 -5.18
CA MET A 44 2.33 7.99 -6.08
C MET A 44 3.39 6.95 -6.38
N VAL A 45 3.66 6.68 -7.66
CA VAL A 45 4.61 5.65 -8.10
C VAL A 45 5.55 6.23 -9.16
N SER A 46 6.85 6.13 -8.92
CA SER A 46 7.88 6.61 -9.87
C SER A 46 9.00 5.60 -10.06
N GLY A 47 9.52 5.56 -11.29
CA GLY A 47 10.68 4.79 -11.69
C GLY A 47 10.34 3.40 -12.25
N ALA A 48 11.10 2.99 -13.28
CA ALA A 48 10.92 1.72 -13.98
C ALA A 48 10.96 0.49 -13.05
N ALA A 49 11.70 0.56 -11.93
CA ALA A 49 11.77 -0.50 -10.93
C ALA A 49 10.42 -0.81 -10.25
N LYS A 50 9.40 0.05 -10.41
CA LYS A 50 8.06 -0.16 -9.87
C LYS A 50 7.07 -0.76 -10.85
N ARG A 51 7.42 -0.85 -12.14
CA ARG A 51 6.53 -1.24 -13.23
C ARG A 51 5.80 -2.56 -12.98
N GLU A 52 6.55 -3.61 -12.64
CA GLU A 52 5.95 -4.93 -12.41
C GLU A 52 5.03 -4.93 -11.19
N ALA A 53 5.49 -4.33 -10.07
CA ALA A 53 4.69 -4.25 -8.86
C ALA A 53 3.40 -3.43 -9.08
N LEU A 54 3.48 -2.32 -9.82
CA LEU A 54 2.31 -1.51 -10.18
C LEU A 54 1.32 -2.33 -11.02
N ALA A 55 1.79 -3.01 -12.07
CA ALA A 55 0.93 -3.83 -12.92
C ALA A 55 0.21 -4.94 -12.14
N ARG A 56 0.87 -5.51 -11.12
CA ARG A 56 0.26 -6.50 -10.20
C ARG A 56 -0.77 -5.87 -9.27
N VAL A 57 -0.50 -4.69 -8.71
CA VAL A 57 -1.46 -3.94 -7.88
C VAL A 57 -2.70 -3.57 -8.67
N LEU A 58 -2.56 -3.08 -9.90
CA LEU A 58 -3.69 -2.73 -10.78
C LEU A 58 -4.56 -3.95 -11.13
N ARG A 59 -3.98 -5.15 -11.16
CA ARG A 59 -4.70 -6.43 -11.30
C ARG A 59 -5.22 -7.00 -9.98
N ARG A 60 -5.11 -6.24 -8.88
CA ARG A 60 -5.53 -6.62 -7.52
C ARG A 60 -4.85 -7.87 -6.97
N ASP A 61 -3.55 -8.04 -7.22
CA ASP A 61 -2.77 -9.10 -6.59
C ASP A 61 -2.64 -8.87 -5.07
N LEU A 62 -3.41 -9.63 -4.28
CA LEU A 62 -3.47 -9.50 -2.82
C LEU A 62 -2.17 -9.92 -2.10
N ALA A 63 -1.19 -10.48 -2.80
CA ALA A 63 0.15 -10.67 -2.23
C ALA A 63 0.85 -9.33 -1.95
N LEU A 64 0.43 -8.24 -2.62
CA LEU A 64 1.01 -6.91 -2.48
C LEU A 64 0.18 -6.04 -1.51
N PRO A 65 0.80 -5.39 -0.51
CA PRO A 65 0.11 -4.53 0.45
C PRO A 65 -0.78 -3.45 -0.16
N ALA A 66 -0.32 -2.80 -1.23
CA ALA A 66 -1.05 -1.71 -1.87
C ALA A 66 -2.38 -2.16 -2.49
N SER A 67 -2.53 -3.44 -2.86
CA SER A 67 -3.77 -4.00 -3.39
C SER A 67 -4.91 -4.09 -2.37
N HIS A 68 -4.61 -3.92 -1.08
CA HIS A 68 -5.61 -3.91 -0.01
C HIS A 68 -6.15 -2.51 0.30
N VAL A 69 -5.55 -1.47 -0.30
CA VAL A 69 -6.02 -0.10 -0.17
C VAL A 69 -7.23 0.07 -1.08
N GLN A 70 -8.40 0.20 -0.48
CA GLN A 70 -9.69 0.36 -1.13
C GLN A 70 -10.57 1.21 -0.21
N PRO A 71 -10.52 2.55 -0.36
CA PRO A 71 -11.41 3.45 0.36
C PRO A 71 -12.87 3.02 0.20
N VAL A 72 -13.62 2.96 1.29
CA VAL A 72 -15.02 2.50 1.29
C VAL A 72 -15.96 3.60 0.77
N ASP A 73 -15.79 4.82 1.29
CA ASP A 73 -16.59 6.00 0.95
C ASP A 73 -15.68 7.15 0.47
N GLY A 74 -14.73 6.82 -0.41
CA GLY A 74 -13.72 7.74 -0.91
C GLY A 74 -13.09 7.27 -2.21
N GLU A 75 -12.17 8.08 -2.73
CA GLU A 75 -11.54 7.83 -4.02
C GLU A 75 -10.12 7.27 -3.85
N LEU A 76 -9.71 6.41 -4.79
CA LEU A 76 -8.34 5.92 -4.92
C LEU A 76 -7.77 6.33 -6.26
N GLU A 77 -6.72 7.15 -6.24
CA GLU A 77 -6.04 7.62 -7.45
C GLU A 77 -4.58 7.18 -7.46
N PHE A 78 -4.11 6.73 -8.62
CA PHE A 78 -2.71 6.43 -8.87
C PHE A 78 -2.08 7.53 -9.71
N ILE A 79 -1.04 8.18 -9.18
CA ILE A 79 -0.25 9.17 -9.90
C ILE A 79 1.08 8.52 -10.25
N VAL A 80 1.33 8.29 -11.54
CA VAL A 80 2.40 7.42 -12.01
C VAL A 80 3.25 8.13 -13.08
N ASP A 81 4.58 8.01 -12.99
CA ASP A 81 5.46 8.47 -14.07
C ASP A 81 5.50 7.50 -15.27
N GLN A 82 5.99 7.97 -16.42
CA GLN A 82 6.02 7.16 -17.64
C GLN A 82 6.83 5.87 -17.47
N ALA A 83 7.99 5.98 -16.80
CA ALA A 83 8.89 4.84 -16.59
C ALA A 83 8.22 3.71 -15.78
N ALA A 84 7.49 4.05 -14.71
CA ALA A 84 6.72 3.11 -13.91
C ALA A 84 5.49 2.60 -14.65
N PHE A 85 4.85 3.41 -15.48
CA PHE A 85 3.70 2.98 -16.29
C PHE A 85 4.08 2.03 -17.44
N GLY A 86 5.33 2.08 -17.91
CA GLY A 86 5.82 1.24 -18.99
C GLY A 86 6.04 1.93 -20.32
N GLN A 87 6.01 3.26 -20.32
CA GLN A 87 6.34 4.11 -21.46
C GLN A 87 7.78 4.61 -21.39
#